data_AF-A0A1Q7D4C0-F1
#
_entry.id   AF-A0A1Q7D4C0-F1
#
_cell.length_a   1.000
_cell.length_b   1.000
_cell.length_c   1.000
_cell.angle_alpha   90.00
_cell.angle_beta   90.00
_cell.angle_gamma   90.00
#
_symmetry.space_group_name_H-M   'P 1'
#
loop_
_entity.id
_entity.type
_entity.pdbx_description
1 polymer ?
#
loop_
_entity_poly.entity_id
_entity_poly.type
_entity_poly.pdbx_seq_one_letter_code
_entity_poly.pdbx_strand_id
1 'polypeptide(L)'
;MRRVIFDAPEPDPRAFVREYRENYVNLYELWTAIAAPPDHVELTTPYQTPITEKDLPPELLRLVREYRREHRDPILSFIKHIRIEDGRPVRVVEDQQGLPGEDEFMSVSRTYTLNTSDVSRVVTEIYVARIKRARSDSGG
;
A
#
# COMPACT_ATOMS: atom_id res chain seq x y z
N MET A 1 8.26 -18.58 -39.06
CA MET A 1 7.89 -17.63 -37.99
C MET A 1 8.96 -17.66 -36.91
N ARG A 2 9.71 -16.57 -36.68
CA ARG A 2 10.64 -16.46 -35.55
C ARG A 2 9.85 -16.01 -34.32
N ARG A 3 9.87 -16.81 -33.26
CA ARG A 3 9.32 -16.45 -31.95
C ARG A 3 10.30 -15.46 -31.33
N VAL A 4 9.92 -14.18 -31.26
CA VAL A 4 10.67 -13.19 -30.47
C VAL A 4 10.27 -13.41 -29.02
N ILE A 5 11.19 -13.95 -28.22
CA ILE A 5 11.05 -13.98 -26.77
C ILE A 5 11.56 -12.61 -26.31
N PHE A 6 10.65 -11.76 -25.84
CA PHE A 6 11.02 -10.54 -25.15
C PHE A 6 11.45 -10.93 -23.73
N ASP A 7 12.76 -11.03 -23.49
CA ASP A 7 13.29 -11.08 -22.13
C ASP A 7 13.16 -9.67 -21.53
N ALA A 8 11.99 -9.39 -20.95
CA ALA A 8 11.81 -8.19 -20.16
C ALA A 8 12.71 -8.30 -18.91
N PRO A 9 13.48 -7.26 -18.57
CA PRO A 9 14.29 -7.27 -17.36
C PRO A 9 13.40 -7.45 -16.13
N GLU A 10 13.92 -8.15 -15.12
CA GLU A 10 13.22 -8.27 -13.84
C GLU A 10 13.01 -6.88 -13.23
N PRO A 11 11.83 -6.60 -12.64
CA PRO A 11 11.58 -5.38 -11.90
C PRO A 11 12.63 -5.15 -10.80
N ASP A 12 13.27 -3.97 -10.75
CA ASP A 12 14.11 -3.57 -9.62
C ASP A 12 13.20 -3.10 -8.45
N PRO A 13 13.07 -3.87 -7.36
CA PRO A 13 12.15 -3.51 -6.28
C PRO A 13 12.51 -2.19 -5.61
N ARG A 14 13.80 -1.84 -5.54
CA ARG A 14 14.24 -0.57 -4.93
C ARG A 14 13.84 0.62 -5.78
N ALA A 15 13.99 0.52 -7.10
CA ALA A 15 13.54 1.57 -8.02
C ALA A 15 12.04 1.83 -7.87
N PHE A 16 11.21 0.77 -7.80
CA PHE A 16 9.77 0.90 -7.58
C PHE A 16 9.42 1.57 -6.25
N VAL A 17 10.08 1.17 -5.14
CA VAL A 17 9.83 1.81 -3.83
C VAL A 17 10.24 3.28 -3.85
N ARG A 18 11.36 3.61 -4.48
CA ARG A 18 11.81 5.00 -4.61
C ARG A 18 10.82 5.85 -5.41
N GLU A 19 10.42 5.38 -6.58
CA GLU A 19 9.45 6.06 -7.44
C GLU A 19 8.10 6.24 -6.73
N TYR A 20 7.64 5.22 -6.01
CA TYR A 20 6.42 5.32 -5.20
C TYR A 20 6.52 6.44 -4.15
N ARG A 21 7.64 6.50 -3.42
CA ARG A 21 7.87 7.50 -2.36
C ARG A 21 8.04 8.91 -2.91
N GLU A 22 8.69 9.06 -4.07
CA GLU A 22 8.88 10.36 -4.73
C GLU A 22 7.56 10.96 -5.25
N ASN A 23 6.62 10.12 -5.67
CA ASN A 23 5.31 10.54 -6.18
C ASN A 23 4.20 10.54 -5.12
N TYR A 24 4.53 10.22 -3.87
CA TYR A 24 3.56 10.13 -2.80
C TYR A 24 3.16 11.51 -2.26
N VAL A 25 1.85 11.72 -2.14
CA VAL A 25 1.26 12.87 -1.45
C VAL A 25 0.54 12.36 -0.20
N ASN A 26 0.88 12.94 0.95
CA ASN A 26 0.19 12.70 2.21
C ASN A 26 -1.17 13.43 2.19
N LEU A 27 -2.27 12.68 2.05
CA LEU A 27 -3.61 13.26 1.93
C LEU A 27 -4.09 13.81 3.27
N TYR A 28 -3.67 13.19 4.40
CA TYR A 28 -3.96 13.70 5.72
C TYR A 28 -3.38 15.11 5.89
N GLU A 29 -2.09 15.29 5.63
CA GLU A 29 -1.45 16.61 5.73
C GLU A 29 -2.03 17.60 4.73
N LEU A 30 -2.22 17.19 3.47
CA LEU A 30 -2.78 18.05 2.42
C LEU A 30 -4.12 18.65 2.82
N TRP A 31 -5.04 17.81 3.31
CA TRP A 31 -6.40 18.25 3.63
C TRP A 31 -6.51 18.96 4.97
N THR A 32 -5.72 18.54 5.97
CA THR A 32 -5.72 19.20 7.30
C THR A 32 -4.98 20.54 7.30
N ALA A 33 -4.03 20.76 6.38
CA ALA A 33 -3.34 22.05 6.26
C ALA A 33 -4.19 23.15 5.59
N ILE A 34 -5.14 22.78 4.72
CA ILE A 34 -5.88 23.75 3.90
C ILE A 34 -7.28 24.03 4.47
N ALA A 35 -8.07 23.00 4.77
CA ALA A 35 -9.43 23.19 5.29
C ALA A 35 -9.99 21.92 5.96
N ALA A 36 -10.31 20.92 5.14
CA ALA A 36 -10.98 19.68 5.52
C ALA A 36 -10.88 18.67 4.36
N PRO A 37 -11.03 17.35 4.62
CA PRO A 37 -11.22 16.37 3.55
C PRO A 37 -12.49 16.68 2.74
N PRO A 38 -12.56 16.30 1.45
CA PRO A 38 -13.79 16.43 0.68
C PRO A 38 -14.94 15.65 1.31
N ASP A 39 -16.18 16.14 1.18
CA ASP A 39 -17.37 15.58 1.87
C ASP A 39 -17.63 14.08 1.60
N HIS A 40 -17.15 13.56 0.48
CA HIS A 40 -17.30 12.14 0.08
C HIS A 40 -16.16 11.24 0.57
N VAL A 41 -15.20 11.79 1.32
CA VAL A 41 -14.01 11.06 1.79
C VAL A 41 -14.07 10.87 3.30
N GLU A 42 -14.02 9.62 3.72
CA GLU A 42 -13.75 9.27 5.11
C GLU A 42 -12.24 9.35 5.37
N LEU A 43 -11.79 10.40 6.08
CA LEU A 43 -10.40 10.53 6.54
C LEU A 43 -10.31 10.18 8.03
N THR A 44 -9.54 9.16 8.36
CA THR A 44 -9.19 8.81 9.75
C THR A 44 -7.69 8.57 9.90
N THR A 45 -7.21 8.56 11.14
CA THR A 45 -5.83 8.18 11.47
C THR A 45 -5.74 6.69 11.83
N PRO A 46 -4.56 6.04 11.71
CA PRO A 46 -4.36 4.68 12.21
C PRO A 46 -4.64 4.52 13.72
N TYR A 47 -4.57 5.61 14.50
CA TYR A 47 -4.97 5.60 15.91
C TYR A 47 -6.49 5.48 16.07
N GLN A 48 -7.27 6.19 15.24
CA GLN A 48 -8.74 6.13 15.26
C GLN A 48 -9.27 4.86 14.59
N THR A 49 -8.61 4.38 13.54
CA THR A 49 -8.97 3.18 12.78
C THR A 49 -7.73 2.32 12.58
N PRO A 50 -7.37 1.49 13.57
CA PRO A 50 -6.24 0.59 13.45
C PRO A 50 -6.39 -0.35 12.25
N ILE A 51 -5.32 -0.50 11.48
CA ILE A 51 -5.27 -1.43 10.36
C ILE A 51 -4.55 -2.69 10.82
N THR A 52 -5.22 -3.82 10.72
CA THR A 52 -4.70 -5.13 11.09
C THR A 52 -4.70 -6.06 9.88
N GLU A 53 -3.99 -7.18 9.98
CA GLU A 53 -4.02 -8.23 8.95
C GLU A 53 -5.41 -8.81 8.69
N LYS A 54 -6.35 -8.68 9.64
CA LYS A 54 -7.73 -9.14 9.45
C LYS A 54 -8.52 -8.22 8.52
N ASP A 55 -8.06 -6.98 8.35
CA ASP A 55 -8.66 -5.99 7.46
C ASP A 55 -8.15 -6.15 6.02
N LEU A 56 -7.13 -6.99 5.82
CA LEU A 56 -6.60 -7.27 4.50
C LEU A 56 -7.53 -8.23 3.73
N PRO A 57 -7.75 -7.95 2.43
CA PRO A 57 -8.29 -8.91 1.49
C PRO A 57 -7.56 -10.26 1.54
N PRO A 58 -8.27 -11.40 1.33
CA PRO A 58 -7.64 -12.73 1.36
C PRO A 58 -6.42 -12.86 0.44
N GLU A 59 -6.45 -12.24 -0.73
CA GLU A 59 -5.36 -12.28 -1.71
C GLU A 59 -4.13 -11.49 -1.24
N LEU A 60 -4.34 -10.33 -0.62
CA LEU A 60 -3.26 -9.51 -0.08
C LEU A 60 -2.67 -10.15 1.19
N LEU A 61 -3.52 -10.72 2.04
CA LEU A 61 -3.07 -11.47 3.21
C LEU A 61 -2.20 -12.67 2.81
N ARG A 62 -2.52 -13.34 1.70
CA ARG A 62 -1.69 -14.41 1.15
C ARG A 62 -0.29 -13.91 0.77
N LEU A 63 -0.20 -12.79 0.04
CA LEU A 63 1.09 -12.19 -0.34
C LEU A 63 1.91 -11.78 0.89
N VAL A 64 1.28 -11.18 1.90
CA VAL A 64 1.93 -10.82 3.16
C VAL A 64 2.50 -12.05 3.88
N ARG A 65 1.74 -13.17 3.90
CA ARG A 65 2.19 -14.44 4.47
C ARG A 65 3.29 -15.11 3.67
N GLU A 66 3.30 -14.98 2.34
CA GLU A 66 4.41 -15.44 1.48
C GLU A 66 5.68 -14.66 1.81
N TYR A 67 5.60 -13.32 1.79
CA TYR A 67 6.72 -12.45 2.16
C TYR A 67 7.31 -12.82 3.53
N ARG A 68 6.47 -13.01 4.56
CA ARG A 68 6.94 -13.37 5.90
C ARG A 68 7.71 -14.68 5.96
N ARG A 69 7.20 -15.70 5.25
CA ARG A 69 7.85 -17.02 5.18
C ARG A 69 9.25 -16.92 4.56
N GLU A 70 9.43 -16.03 3.60
CA GLU A 70 10.70 -15.82 2.91
C GLU A 70 11.67 -14.91 3.68
N HIS A 71 11.19 -14.05 4.58
CA HIS A 71 11.97 -12.95 5.17
C HIS A 71 12.17 -13.03 6.69
N ARG A 72 12.21 -14.25 7.26
CA ARG A 72 12.39 -14.50 8.70
C ARG A 72 11.32 -13.85 9.58
N ASP A 73 10.06 -13.91 9.13
CA ASP A 73 8.88 -13.46 9.87
C ASP A 73 9.02 -12.04 10.48
N PRO A 74 9.19 -11.00 9.64
CA PRO A 74 9.31 -9.64 10.13
C PRO A 74 8.01 -9.16 10.78
N ILE A 75 8.17 -8.23 11.72
CA ILE A 75 7.05 -7.51 12.32
C ILE A 75 6.57 -6.49 11.27
N LEU A 76 5.27 -6.55 10.95
CA LEU A 76 4.63 -5.65 10.01
C LEU A 76 3.62 -4.79 10.75
N SER A 77 3.70 -3.47 10.59
CA SER A 77 2.73 -2.53 11.15
C SER A 77 2.09 -1.77 10.00
N PHE A 78 0.81 -2.03 9.73
CA PHE A 78 0.07 -1.31 8.71
C PHE A 78 -0.24 0.11 9.21
N ILE A 79 0.25 1.09 8.47
CA ILE A 79 0.17 2.51 8.85
C ILE A 79 -0.72 3.31 7.92
N LYS A 80 -1.12 2.73 6.78
CA LYS A 80 -1.93 3.42 5.80
C LYS A 80 -2.82 2.48 5.01
N HIS A 81 -4.04 2.94 4.74
CA HIS A 81 -4.97 2.31 3.82
C HIS A 81 -5.66 3.40 2.98
N ILE A 82 -5.67 3.24 1.65
CA ILE A 82 -6.45 4.09 0.75
C ILE A 82 -7.36 3.19 -0.07
N ARG A 83 -8.65 3.53 -0.08
CA ARG A 83 -9.62 3.01 -1.03
C ARG A 83 -9.97 4.10 -2.05
N ILE A 84 -9.78 3.78 -3.32
CA ILE A 84 -10.03 4.62 -4.47
C ILE A 84 -11.15 3.98 -5.29
N GLU A 85 -12.21 4.73 -5.57
CA GLU A 85 -13.29 4.31 -6.47
C GLU A 85 -13.35 5.28 -7.66
N ASP A 86 -13.30 4.74 -8.86
CA ASP A 86 -13.38 5.49 -10.13
C ASP A 86 -12.40 6.68 -10.18
N GLY A 87 -11.18 6.45 -9.70
CA GLY A 87 -10.10 7.43 -9.67
C GLY A 87 -10.16 8.43 -8.50
N ARG A 88 -11.13 8.30 -7.59
CA ARG A 88 -11.31 9.21 -6.44
C ARG A 88 -11.11 8.48 -5.11
N PRO A 89 -10.34 9.03 -4.16
CA PRO A 89 -10.31 8.46 -2.83
C PRO A 89 -11.71 8.55 -2.22
N VAL A 90 -12.15 7.49 -1.55
CA VAL A 90 -13.42 7.47 -0.78
C VAL A 90 -13.16 7.16 0.69
N ARG A 91 -12.03 6.50 0.99
CA ARG A 91 -11.57 6.23 2.34
C ARG A 91 -10.07 6.33 2.41
N VAL A 92 -9.58 7.05 3.41
CA VAL A 92 -8.16 7.27 3.67
C VAL A 92 -7.93 7.08 5.17
N VAL A 93 -7.13 6.09 5.51
CA VAL A 93 -6.55 5.93 6.84
C VAL A 93 -5.08 6.31 6.74
N GLU A 94 -4.71 7.49 7.24
CA GLU A 94 -3.37 8.07 7.13
C GLU A 94 -3.14 9.12 8.23
N ASP A 95 -1.89 9.35 8.61
CA ASP A 95 -1.51 10.40 9.55
C ASP A 95 -0.26 11.18 9.07
N GLN A 96 0.19 12.13 9.88
CA GLN A 96 1.36 12.98 9.63
C GLN A 96 2.72 12.24 9.62
N GLN A 97 2.79 10.93 9.91
CA GLN A 97 4.07 10.22 9.92
C GLN A 97 4.63 9.96 8.52
N GLY A 98 3.78 10.04 7.48
CA GLY A 98 4.17 9.77 6.10
C GLY A 98 4.60 8.32 5.85
N LEU A 99 5.34 8.10 4.76
CA LEU A 99 5.83 6.77 4.38
C LEU A 99 7.10 6.38 5.15
N PRO A 100 7.31 5.08 5.44
CA PRO A 100 8.57 4.60 6.01
C PRO A 100 9.75 4.79 5.03
N GLY A 101 10.97 4.58 5.54
CA GLY A 101 12.17 4.54 4.72
C GLY A 101 12.16 3.38 3.71
N GLU A 102 13.01 3.46 2.68
CA GLU A 102 13.04 2.49 1.57
C GLU A 102 13.18 1.03 2.05
N ASP A 103 14.06 0.76 3.02
CA ASP A 103 14.30 -0.58 3.56
C ASP A 103 13.20 -1.09 4.51
N GLU A 104 12.33 -0.20 4.97
CA GLU A 104 11.24 -0.46 5.90
C GLU A 104 9.87 -0.42 5.21
N PHE A 105 9.83 -0.23 3.90
CA PHE A 105 8.61 -0.02 3.14
C PHE A 105 8.05 -1.33 2.60
N MET A 106 6.76 -1.56 2.85
CA MET A 106 5.95 -2.54 2.15
C MET A 106 4.66 -1.88 1.67
N SER A 107 4.33 -2.06 0.40
CA SER A 107 2.99 -1.81 -0.11
C SER A 107 2.39 -3.08 -0.68
N VAL A 108 1.11 -3.32 -0.37
CA VAL A 108 0.30 -4.33 -1.05
C VAL A 108 -0.97 -3.66 -1.54
N SER A 109 -1.36 -3.96 -2.77
CA SER A 109 -2.54 -3.35 -3.38
C SER A 109 -3.30 -4.34 -4.23
N ARG A 110 -4.61 -4.13 -4.33
CA ARG A 110 -5.46 -4.83 -5.30
C ARG A 110 -6.29 -3.82 -6.08
N THR A 111 -6.56 -4.16 -7.33
CA THR A 111 -7.53 -3.45 -8.17
C THR A 111 -8.53 -4.46 -8.68
N TYR A 112 -9.81 -4.13 -8.58
CA TYR A 112 -10.88 -4.90 -9.18
C TYR A 112 -11.75 -3.99 -10.05
N THR A 113 -12.17 -4.54 -11.18
CA THR A 113 -12.90 -3.81 -12.22
C THR A 113 -14.18 -4.57 -12.53
N LEU A 114 -15.32 -3.89 -12.43
CA LEU A 114 -16.57 -4.33 -13.04
C LEU A 114 -16.73 -3.56 -14.34
N ASN A 115 -16.85 -4.26 -15.46
CA ASN A 115 -17.09 -3.64 -16.75
C ASN A 115 -18.20 -4.40 -17.48
N THR A 116 -19.28 -3.71 -17.77
CA THR A 116 -20.43 -4.18 -18.56
C THR A 116 -20.65 -3.19 -19.72
N SER A 117 -21.70 -3.39 -20.52
CA SER A 117 -22.06 -2.44 -21.60
C SER A 117 -22.56 -1.08 -21.10
N ASP A 118 -22.96 -1.01 -19.83
CA ASP A 118 -23.66 0.13 -19.22
C ASP A 118 -23.01 0.61 -17.92
N VAL A 119 -22.11 -0.17 -17.32
CA VAL A 119 -21.44 0.15 -16.05
C VAL A 119 -19.95 -0.11 -16.17
N SER A 120 -19.15 0.88 -15.75
CA SER A 120 -17.73 0.69 -15.47
C SER A 120 -17.47 1.15 -14.05
N ARG A 121 -16.86 0.28 -13.24
CA ARG A 121 -16.42 0.59 -11.88
C ARG A 121 -15.04 0.04 -11.64
N VAL A 122 -14.13 0.89 -11.20
CA VAL A 122 -12.76 0.52 -10.82
C VAL A 122 -12.58 0.83 -9.35
N VAL A 123 -12.19 -0.17 -8.58
CA VAL A 123 -11.82 0.03 -7.19
C VAL A 123 -10.40 -0.43 -6.96
N THR A 124 -9.61 0.44 -6.35
CA THR A 124 -8.24 0.14 -5.93
C THR A 124 -8.13 0.30 -4.43
N GLU A 125 -7.57 -0.70 -3.76
CA GLU A 125 -7.23 -0.65 -2.34
C GLU A 125 -5.72 -0.78 -2.19
N ILE A 126 -5.12 0.16 -1.47
CA ILE A 126 -3.67 0.25 -1.25
C ILE A 126 -3.43 0.23 0.25
N TYR A 127 -2.59 -0.69 0.70
CA TYR A 127 -2.14 -0.80 2.08
C TYR A 127 -0.64 -0.58 2.14
N VAL A 128 -0.18 0.21 3.10
CA VAL A 128 1.25 0.38 3.37
C VAL A 128 1.56 -0.06 4.80
N ALA A 129 2.61 -0.84 4.94
CA ALA A 129 3.15 -1.27 6.20
C ALA A 129 4.61 -0.82 6.38
N ARG A 130 4.97 -0.56 7.64
CA ARG A 130 6.36 -0.48 8.08
C ARG A 130 6.85 -1.88 8.44
N ILE A 131 7.96 -2.28 7.83
CA ILE A 131 8.68 -3.51 8.13
C ILE A 131 9.67 -3.23 9.26
N LYS A 132 9.58 -4.00 10.34
CA LYS A 132 10.63 -4.07 11.37
C LYS A 132 11.20 -5.47 11.38
N ARG A 133 12.44 -5.60 10.91
CA ARG A 133 13.18 -6.87 10.97
C ARG A 133 13.49 -7.18 12.43
N ALA A 134 13.30 -8.43 12.84
CA ALA A 134 13.86 -8.88 14.11
C ALA A 134 15.36 -8.59 14.08
N ARG A 135 15.91 -7.97 15.13
CA ARG A 135 17.37 -7.80 15.24
C ARG A 135 17.96 -9.20 15.07
N SER A 136 18.83 -9.38 14.08
CA SER A 136 19.78 -10.47 14.17
C SER A 136 20.57 -10.21 15.44
N ASP A 137 20.51 -11.12 16.41
CA ASP A 137 21.48 -11.13 17.49
C ASP A 137 22.85 -11.16 16.82
N SER A 138 23.50 -10.00 16.76
CA SER A 138 24.92 -9.90 16.46
C SER A 138 25.62 -10.48 17.66
N GLY A 139 25.81 -11.80 17.61
CA GLY A 139 26.80 -12.48 18.42
C GLY A 139 28.18 -11.92 18.09
N GLY A 140 28.86 -11.45 19.13
CA GLY A 140 30.22 -10.93 19.13
C GLY A 140 30.59 -10.59 20.56
#